data_AF-A0A3M2FYD9-F1
#
_entry.id   AF-A0A3M2FYD9-F1
#
_cell.length_a   1.000
_cell.length_b   1.000
_cell.length_c   1.000
_cell.angle_alpha   90.00
_cell.angle_beta   90.00
_cell.angle_gamma   90.00
#
_symmetry.space_group_name_H-M   'P 1'
#
loop_
_entity.id
_entity.type
_entity.pdbx_description
1 polymer ?
#
loop_
_entity_poly.entity_id
_entity_poly.type
_entity_poly.pdbx_seq_one_letter_code
_entity_poly.pdbx_strand_id
1 'polypeptide(L)'
;MAEPDTLGPLRQLAYLYLVLAHGSDDYLTSAELDVIVERLGARRPDLDPAEVQDIVTEALAAYLDAEEPHRPALEAVIALRDHLTPAQRRAVLEDLVQIARADGLVLDDERALLLRLASHWDINLDEYMPPRLLTEGSRGDWGVLHHLAYLYLVLAYGTDHTLSPDEIRVMLARLRARQPRLAEEEVRAILSTAMEQYARGPTEERILAAVTAVRDGLPEAQRQAALDDLVQIANADGVFLDDEEDLINYLTEAWGVSAFAGPGSDEETG
;
A
#
# COMPACT_ATOMS: atom_id res chain seq x y z
N MET A 1 32.65 32.58 -6.00
CA MET A 1 31.62 32.03 -6.91
C MET A 1 31.15 30.76 -6.25
N ALA A 2 29.95 30.77 -5.66
CA ALA A 2 29.36 29.56 -5.13
C ALA A 2 29.10 28.61 -6.30
N GLU A 3 29.47 27.34 -6.16
CA GLU A 3 29.05 26.31 -7.11
C GLU A 3 27.52 26.36 -7.23
N PRO A 4 26.95 26.22 -8.44
CA PRO A 4 25.51 26.08 -8.56
C PRO A 4 25.10 24.93 -7.63
N ASP A 5 24.09 25.15 -6.80
CA ASP A 5 23.59 24.16 -5.86
C ASP A 5 22.99 22.97 -6.65
N THR A 6 23.87 22.06 -7.05
CA THR A 6 23.56 20.87 -7.84
C THR A 6 22.91 19.78 -6.98
N LEU A 7 22.88 19.98 -5.67
CA LEU A 7 22.25 19.10 -4.69
C LEU A 7 20.84 19.58 -4.32
N GLY A 8 20.54 20.88 -4.43
CA GLY A 8 19.21 21.46 -4.21
C GLY A 8 18.06 20.74 -4.94
N PRO A 9 18.14 20.53 -6.27
CA PRO A 9 17.12 19.79 -7.00
C PRO A 9 17.01 18.31 -6.58
N LEU A 10 18.10 17.68 -6.14
CA LEU A 10 18.09 16.28 -5.70
C LEU A 10 17.42 16.14 -4.33
N ARG A 11 17.68 17.08 -3.41
CA ARG A 11 17.00 17.19 -2.10
C ARG A 11 15.51 17.45 -2.28
N GLN A 12 15.13 18.31 -3.22
CA GLN A 12 13.73 18.58 -3.56
C GLN A 12 13.04 17.35 -4.15
N LEU A 13 13.73 16.55 -4.97
CA LEU A 13 13.23 15.28 -5.46
C LEU A 13 13.08 14.25 -4.33
N ALA A 14 14.08 14.10 -3.47
CA ALA A 14 14.00 13.21 -2.31
C ALA A 14 12.82 13.58 -1.40
N TYR A 15 12.64 14.87 -1.12
CA TYR A 15 11.49 15.33 -0.34
C TYR A 15 10.16 15.05 -1.04
N LEU A 16 10.06 15.30 -2.35
CA LEU A 16 8.86 14.98 -3.13
C LEU A 16 8.54 13.48 -3.11
N TYR A 17 9.56 12.63 -3.15
CA TYR A 17 9.41 11.18 -3.16
C TYR A 17 8.91 10.68 -1.79
N LEU A 18 9.45 11.24 -0.71
CA LEU A 18 9.01 10.95 0.66
C LEU A 18 7.58 11.43 0.93
N VAL A 19 7.18 12.59 0.40
CA VAL A 19 5.80 13.09 0.54
C VAL A 19 4.81 12.21 -0.22
N LEU A 20 5.22 11.60 -1.33
CA LEU A 20 4.35 10.65 -2.02
C LEU A 20 4.18 9.37 -1.20
N ALA A 21 5.29 8.77 -0.76
CA ALA A 21 5.28 7.54 0.02
C ALA A 21 4.51 7.73 1.34
N HIS A 22 4.95 8.67 2.18
CA HIS A 22 4.39 8.84 3.52
C HIS A 22 3.11 9.65 3.60
N GLY A 23 2.87 10.55 2.64
CA GLY A 23 1.77 11.50 2.73
C GLY A 23 0.38 10.91 2.50
N SER A 24 0.28 9.60 2.29
CA SER A 24 -0.96 8.93 1.91
C SER A 24 -1.50 7.96 2.97
N ASP A 25 -0.62 7.35 3.77
CA ASP A 25 -0.95 6.37 4.80
C ASP A 25 -0.30 6.67 6.18
N ASP A 26 0.40 7.80 6.31
CA ASP A 26 1.20 8.18 7.49
C ASP A 26 2.28 7.14 7.87
N TYR A 27 2.68 6.27 6.92
CA TYR A 27 3.72 5.26 7.11
C TYR A 27 4.79 5.34 6.03
N LEU A 28 6.01 4.90 6.31
CA LEU A 28 7.06 4.84 5.29
C LEU A 28 7.66 3.45 5.35
N THR A 29 7.36 2.64 4.35
CA THR A 29 7.82 1.25 4.30
C THR A 29 9.30 1.19 3.93
N SER A 30 9.97 0.10 4.33
CA SER A 30 11.34 -0.19 3.90
C SER A 30 11.42 -0.37 2.38
N ALA A 31 10.39 -0.96 1.77
CA ALA A 31 10.28 -1.13 0.33
C ALA A 31 10.28 0.22 -0.41
N GLU A 32 9.48 1.19 0.02
CA GLU A 32 9.46 2.52 -0.60
C GLU A 32 10.78 3.26 -0.42
N LEU A 33 11.38 3.20 0.76
CA LEU A 33 12.70 3.79 1.03
C LEU A 33 13.78 3.20 0.11
N ASP A 34 13.79 1.88 -0.07
CA ASP A 34 14.74 1.21 -0.96
C ASP A 34 14.55 1.65 -2.42
N VAL A 35 13.30 1.74 -2.89
CA VAL A 35 13.00 2.25 -4.25
C VAL A 35 13.44 3.71 -4.39
N ILE A 36 13.21 4.56 -3.38
CA ILE A 36 13.63 5.97 -3.40
C ILE A 36 15.15 6.09 -3.54
N VAL A 37 15.91 5.35 -2.73
CA VAL A 37 17.38 5.35 -2.78
C VAL A 37 17.89 4.83 -4.13
N GLU A 38 17.34 3.72 -4.63
CA GLU A 38 17.71 3.15 -5.93
C GLU A 38 17.51 4.16 -7.08
N ARG A 39 16.34 4.82 -7.11
CA ARG A 39 15.98 5.75 -8.20
C ARG A 39 16.80 7.03 -8.16
N LEU A 40 17.02 7.59 -6.96
CA LEU A 40 17.88 8.76 -6.81
C LEU A 40 19.33 8.43 -7.19
N GLY A 41 19.83 7.25 -6.81
CA GLY A 41 21.16 6.77 -7.21
C GLY A 41 21.30 6.55 -8.71
N ALA A 42 20.28 5.97 -9.37
CA ALA A 42 20.27 5.78 -10.82
C ALA A 42 20.33 7.10 -11.61
N ARG A 43 19.83 8.20 -11.04
CA ARG A 43 19.88 9.54 -11.63
C ARG A 43 21.21 10.24 -11.43
N ARG A 44 21.94 9.90 -10.37
CA ARG A 44 23.26 10.45 -10.04
C ARG A 44 24.24 9.30 -9.83
N PRO A 45 24.61 8.56 -10.90
CA PRO A 45 25.60 7.49 -10.82
C PRO A 45 27.00 8.02 -10.49
N ASP A 46 27.18 9.34 -10.48
CA ASP A 46 28.38 10.06 -10.06
C ASP A 46 28.52 10.17 -8.53
N LEU A 47 27.44 9.97 -7.77
CA LEU A 47 27.45 10.00 -6.31
C LEU A 47 27.66 8.60 -5.72
N ASP A 48 28.31 8.54 -4.56
CA ASP A 48 28.39 7.30 -3.78
C ASP A 48 26.99 6.93 -3.26
N PRO A 49 26.56 5.66 -3.30
CA PRO A 49 25.36 5.19 -2.62
C PRO A 49 25.19 5.72 -1.18
N ALA A 50 26.28 5.87 -0.43
CA ALA A 50 26.23 6.45 0.92
C ALA A 50 25.80 7.94 0.90
N GLU A 51 26.26 8.73 -0.07
CA GLU A 51 25.86 10.14 -0.22
C GLU A 51 24.38 10.26 -0.62
N VAL A 52 23.87 9.34 -1.45
CA VAL A 52 22.45 9.29 -1.81
C VAL A 52 21.60 8.98 -0.57
N GLN A 53 22.04 8.02 0.25
CA GLN A 53 21.36 7.66 1.49
C GLN A 53 21.36 8.82 2.50
N ASP A 54 22.47 9.56 2.62
CA ASP A 54 22.54 10.76 3.47
C ASP A 54 21.54 11.83 3.02
N ILE A 55 21.38 12.03 1.70
CA ILE A 55 20.42 12.99 1.13
C ILE A 55 18.98 12.57 1.42
N VAL A 56 18.64 11.29 1.29
CA VAL A 56 17.31 10.77 1.64
C VAL A 56 17.05 10.92 3.13
N THR A 57 18.04 10.61 3.98
CA THR A 57 17.94 10.75 5.44
C THR A 57 17.73 12.21 5.86
N GLU A 58 18.45 13.16 5.23
CA GLU A 58 18.28 14.58 5.48
C GLU A 58 16.89 15.07 5.05
N ALA A 59 16.40 14.61 3.89
CA ALA A 59 15.06 14.94 3.41
C ALA A 59 13.97 14.35 4.34
N LEU A 60 14.18 13.13 4.86
CA LEU A 60 13.28 12.49 5.83
C LEU A 60 13.24 13.26 7.15
N ALA A 61 14.40 13.68 7.67
CA ALA A 61 14.43 14.51 8.87
C ALA A 61 13.67 15.83 8.67
N ALA A 62 13.83 16.48 7.51
CA ALA A 62 13.09 17.70 7.16
C ALA A 62 11.58 17.45 6.97
N TYR A 63 11.20 16.26 6.51
CA TYR A 63 9.81 15.85 6.38
C TYR A 63 9.16 15.69 7.76
N LEU A 64 9.80 14.94 8.66
CA LEU A 64 9.29 14.66 10.00
C LEU A 64 9.21 15.91 10.91
N ASP A 65 10.06 16.91 10.67
CA ASP A 65 10.06 18.18 11.42
C ASP A 65 9.06 19.21 10.86
N ALA A 66 8.48 18.97 9.69
CA ALA A 66 7.57 19.92 9.04
C ALA A 66 6.17 19.87 9.66
N GLU A 67 5.63 21.02 10.08
CA GLU A 67 4.23 21.13 10.53
C GLU A 67 3.22 20.88 9.40
N GLU A 68 3.58 21.20 8.15
CA GLU A 68 2.76 20.97 6.95
C GLU A 68 3.61 20.37 5.81
N PRO A 69 3.94 19.06 5.85
CA PRO A 69 4.89 18.46 4.92
C PRO A 69 4.46 18.50 3.44
N HIS A 70 3.15 18.54 3.16
CA HIS A 70 2.64 18.64 1.79
C HIS A 70 2.88 20.00 1.13
N ARG A 71 3.05 21.07 1.92
CA ARG A 71 3.22 22.42 1.38
C ARG A 71 4.61 22.60 0.72
N PRO A 72 5.74 22.24 1.35
CA PRO A 72 7.04 22.24 0.70
C PRO A 72 7.09 21.31 -0.52
N ALA A 73 6.32 20.22 -0.54
CA ALA A 73 6.23 19.33 -1.69
C ALA A 73 5.64 20.05 -2.92
N LEU A 74 4.56 20.82 -2.74
CA LEU A 74 3.97 21.63 -3.81
C LEU A 74 4.94 22.72 -4.29
N GLU A 75 5.68 23.35 -3.38
CA GLU A 75 6.72 24.32 -3.73
C GLU A 75 7.86 23.67 -4.53
N ALA A 76 8.27 22.46 -4.15
CA ALA A 76 9.27 21.65 -4.88
C ALA A 76 8.77 21.29 -6.29
N VAL A 77 7.50 20.90 -6.46
CA VAL A 77 6.90 20.59 -7.77
C VAL A 77 6.97 21.80 -8.72
N ILE A 78 6.67 22.98 -8.21
CA ILE A 78 6.72 24.24 -8.97
C ILE A 78 8.17 24.59 -9.31
N ALA A 79 9.08 24.52 -8.33
CA ALA A 79 10.50 24.85 -8.52
C ALA A 79 11.17 23.89 -9.53
N LEU A 80 10.93 22.59 -9.39
CA LEU A 80 11.49 21.56 -10.27
C LEU A 80 11.01 21.69 -11.72
N ARG A 81 9.81 22.23 -11.96
CA ARG A 81 9.32 22.48 -13.32
C ARG A 81 10.32 23.34 -14.10
N ASP A 82 10.81 24.42 -13.52
CA ASP A 82 11.66 25.38 -14.23
C ASP A 82 13.13 24.90 -14.35
N HIS A 83 13.50 23.87 -13.58
CA HIS A 83 14.83 23.26 -13.59
C HIS A 83 14.93 21.94 -14.38
N LEU A 84 13.81 21.26 -14.63
CA LEU A 84 13.78 19.97 -15.34
C LEU A 84 13.28 20.12 -16.78
N THR A 85 13.99 19.47 -17.70
CA THR A 85 13.53 19.30 -19.09
C THR A 85 12.28 18.41 -19.15
N PRO A 86 11.47 18.49 -20.23
CA PRO A 86 10.30 17.63 -20.39
C PRO A 86 10.61 16.12 -20.34
N ALA A 87 11.80 15.70 -20.75
CA ALA A 87 12.23 14.30 -20.63
C ALA A 87 12.51 13.93 -19.17
N GLN A 88 13.16 14.81 -18.41
CA GLN A 88 13.42 14.60 -16.99
C GLN A 88 12.13 14.59 -16.16
N ARG A 89 11.16 15.46 -16.47
CA ARG A 89 9.85 15.46 -15.79
C ARG A 89 9.09 14.14 -15.98
N ARG A 90 9.12 13.58 -17.20
CA ARG A 90 8.54 12.25 -17.48
C ARG A 90 9.23 11.16 -16.68
N ALA A 91 10.55 11.15 -16.67
CA ALA A 91 11.31 10.19 -15.89
C ALA A 91 10.99 10.31 -14.39
N VAL A 92 10.85 11.53 -13.85
CA VAL A 92 10.50 11.72 -12.43
C VAL A 92 9.08 11.20 -12.14
N LEU A 93 8.13 11.45 -13.05
CA LEU A 93 6.80 10.88 -12.92
C LEU A 93 6.82 9.34 -12.98
N GLU A 94 7.64 8.75 -13.85
CA GLU A 94 7.85 7.31 -13.90
C GLU A 94 8.37 6.76 -12.57
N ASP A 95 9.37 7.41 -11.96
CA ASP A 95 9.89 7.01 -10.65
C ASP A 95 8.81 7.07 -9.57
N LEU A 96 8.05 8.17 -9.51
CA LEU A 96 6.97 8.34 -8.54
C LEU A 96 5.87 7.29 -8.71
N VAL A 97 5.54 6.93 -9.95
CA VAL A 97 4.60 5.83 -10.22
C VAL A 97 5.16 4.47 -9.79
N GLN A 98 6.49 4.27 -9.82
CA GLN A 98 7.11 3.05 -9.31
C GLN A 98 7.14 3.01 -7.79
N ILE A 99 7.40 4.16 -7.14
CA ILE A 99 7.38 4.29 -5.67
C ILE A 99 5.99 3.97 -5.14
N ALA A 100 4.93 4.60 -5.67
CA ALA A 100 3.55 4.32 -5.28
C ALA A 100 3.04 2.90 -5.65
N ARG A 101 3.87 2.08 -6.29
CA ARG A 101 3.56 0.68 -6.61
C ARG A 101 4.47 -0.29 -5.85
N ALA A 102 5.44 0.22 -5.09
CA ALA A 102 6.45 -0.59 -4.43
C ALA A 102 5.81 -1.56 -3.43
N ASP A 103 4.78 -1.07 -2.75
CA ASP A 103 3.93 -1.79 -1.80
C ASP A 103 2.81 -2.62 -2.47
N GLY A 104 2.70 -2.59 -3.80
CA GLY A 104 1.66 -3.32 -4.54
C GLY A 104 0.27 -2.67 -4.54
N LEU A 105 0.06 -1.54 -3.85
CA LEU A 105 -1.25 -0.89 -3.75
C LEU A 105 -1.18 0.64 -3.76
N VAL A 106 -1.40 1.22 -4.94
CA VAL A 106 -1.56 2.69 -5.05
C VAL A 106 -2.84 3.14 -4.33
N LEU A 107 -2.73 4.01 -3.32
CA LEU A 107 -3.84 4.64 -2.62
C LEU A 107 -4.42 5.83 -3.41
N ASP A 108 -5.65 6.22 -3.10
CA ASP A 108 -6.32 7.33 -3.80
C ASP A 108 -5.65 8.69 -3.56
N ASP A 109 -5.05 8.89 -2.38
CA ASP A 109 -4.31 10.12 -2.06
C ASP A 109 -2.98 10.20 -2.83
N GLU A 110 -2.24 9.10 -2.95
CA GLU A 110 -1.05 9.02 -3.82
C GLU A 110 -1.42 9.30 -5.27
N ARG A 111 -2.49 8.67 -5.76
CA ARG A 111 -2.98 8.88 -7.12
C ARG A 111 -3.41 10.33 -7.33
N ALA A 112 -4.06 10.95 -6.35
CA ALA A 112 -4.45 12.35 -6.41
C ALA A 112 -3.21 13.26 -6.46
N LEU A 113 -2.16 12.96 -5.69
CA LEU A 113 -0.89 13.68 -5.74
C LEU A 113 -0.20 13.54 -7.10
N LEU A 114 -0.10 12.32 -7.64
CA LEU A 114 0.44 12.02 -8.98
C LEU A 114 -0.33 12.78 -10.08
N LEU A 115 -1.67 12.83 -9.99
CA LEU A 115 -2.50 13.58 -10.93
C LEU A 115 -2.24 15.09 -10.87
N ARG A 116 -2.13 15.65 -9.65
CA ARG A 116 -1.80 17.08 -9.45
C ARG A 116 -0.42 17.40 -10.03
N LEU A 117 0.55 16.51 -9.84
CA LEU A 117 1.90 16.64 -10.39
C LEU A 117 1.91 16.59 -11.91
N ALA A 118 1.32 15.55 -12.49
CA ALA A 118 1.23 15.37 -13.94
C ALA A 118 0.55 16.58 -14.61
N SER A 119 -0.51 17.10 -13.98
CA SER A 119 -1.21 18.32 -14.43
C SER A 119 -0.31 19.56 -14.39
N HIS A 120 0.54 19.72 -13.36
CA HIS A 120 1.47 20.86 -13.27
C HIS A 120 2.62 20.80 -14.28
N TRP A 121 2.94 19.60 -14.79
CA TRP A 121 4.02 19.38 -15.75
C TRP A 121 3.54 19.14 -17.18
N ASP A 122 2.22 19.27 -17.43
CA ASP A 122 1.57 19.02 -18.72
C ASP A 122 1.81 17.59 -19.24
N ILE A 123 1.78 16.60 -18.34
CA ILE A 123 1.96 15.17 -18.65
C ILE A 123 0.62 14.45 -18.49
N ASN A 124 0.32 13.52 -19.40
CA ASN A 124 -0.84 12.65 -19.28
C ASN A 124 -0.51 11.44 -18.39
N LEU A 125 -1.02 11.41 -17.16
CA LEU A 125 -0.77 10.31 -16.22
C LEU A 125 -1.30 8.97 -16.74
N ASP A 126 -2.36 8.96 -17.56
CA ASP A 126 -2.99 7.73 -18.07
C ASP A 126 -2.03 6.89 -18.94
N GLU A 127 -0.97 7.50 -19.48
CA GLU A 127 0.09 6.79 -20.21
C GLU A 127 0.97 5.91 -19.30
N TYR A 128 1.03 6.25 -18.01
CA TYR A 128 1.90 5.61 -17.00
C TYR A 128 1.10 4.78 -15.99
N MET A 129 -0.08 5.28 -15.66
CA MET A 129 -1.02 4.68 -14.74
C MET A 129 -2.41 4.79 -15.37
N PRO A 130 -2.83 3.77 -16.14
CA PRO A 130 -4.16 3.76 -16.71
C PRO A 130 -5.20 3.90 -15.58
N PRO A 131 -6.34 4.57 -15.85
CA PRO A 131 -7.38 4.72 -14.84
C PRO A 131 -7.79 3.35 -14.31
N ARG A 132 -8.02 3.25 -12.99
CA ARG A 132 -8.64 2.05 -12.42
C ARG A 132 -9.93 1.83 -13.21
N LEU A 133 -9.99 0.75 -13.99
CA LEU A 133 -11.21 0.37 -14.66
C LEU A 133 -12.18 0.08 -13.54
N LEU A 134 -13.20 0.92 -13.38
CA LEU A 134 -14.33 0.59 -12.53
C LEU A 134 -14.88 -0.72 -13.07
N THR A 135 -14.52 -1.82 -12.42
CA THR A 135 -15.13 -3.10 -12.73
C THR A 135 -16.63 -2.88 -12.51
N GLU A 136 -17.44 -3.13 -13.53
CA GLU A 136 -18.89 -2.82 -13.56
C GLU A 136 -19.68 -3.52 -12.43
N GLY A 137 -19.02 -4.29 -11.56
CA GLY A 137 -19.55 -4.82 -10.30
C GLY A 137 -19.66 -3.80 -9.15
N SER A 138 -19.08 -2.59 -9.25
CA SER A 138 -19.04 -1.59 -8.15
C SER A 138 -20.40 -0.96 -7.75
N ARG A 139 -21.53 -1.50 -8.20
CA ARG A 139 -22.88 -1.09 -7.76
C ARG A 139 -23.77 -2.26 -7.28
N GLY A 140 -23.26 -3.49 -7.27
CA GLY A 140 -23.96 -4.65 -6.72
C GLY A 140 -23.71 -4.79 -5.22
N ASP A 141 -24.68 -5.39 -4.50
CA ASP A 141 -24.47 -5.85 -3.12
C ASP A 141 -23.17 -6.65 -3.04
N TRP A 142 -22.24 -6.20 -2.19
CA TRP A 142 -21.01 -6.93 -1.94
C TRP A 142 -21.35 -8.31 -1.37
N GLY A 143 -21.10 -9.34 -2.18
CA GLY A 143 -21.20 -10.72 -1.71
C GLY A 143 -20.18 -10.99 -0.61
N VAL A 144 -20.45 -12.01 0.21
CA VAL A 144 -19.58 -12.42 1.32
C VAL A 144 -18.11 -12.61 0.92
N LEU A 145 -17.83 -13.08 -0.31
CA LEU A 145 -16.46 -13.20 -0.81
C LEU A 145 -15.73 -11.86 -1.03
N HIS A 146 -16.45 -10.79 -1.39
CA HIS A 146 -15.86 -9.45 -1.50
C HIS A 146 -15.51 -8.91 -0.11
N HIS A 147 -16.42 -9.08 0.86
CA HIS A 147 -16.14 -8.72 2.25
C HIS A 147 -14.97 -9.52 2.82
N LEU A 148 -14.88 -10.82 2.50
CA LEU A 148 -13.77 -11.65 2.94
C LEU A 148 -12.44 -11.25 2.27
N ALA A 149 -12.43 -11.00 0.96
CA ALA A 149 -11.25 -10.49 0.26
C ALA A 149 -10.81 -9.12 0.81
N TYR A 150 -11.76 -8.26 1.20
CA TYR A 150 -11.46 -6.98 1.84
C TYR A 150 -10.82 -7.18 3.22
N LEU A 151 -11.33 -8.11 4.04
CA LEU A 151 -10.71 -8.43 5.33
C LEU A 151 -9.31 -9.05 5.18
N TYR A 152 -9.08 -9.84 4.12
CA TYR A 152 -7.74 -10.35 3.80
C TYR A 152 -6.75 -9.21 3.53
N LEU A 153 -7.18 -8.18 2.80
CA LEU A 153 -6.35 -6.99 2.54
C LEU A 153 -6.14 -6.14 3.79
N VAL A 154 -7.18 -6.00 4.64
CA VAL A 154 -7.05 -5.28 5.91
C VAL A 154 -6.04 -5.96 6.82
N LEU A 155 -6.00 -7.29 6.86
CA LEU A 155 -5.03 -8.01 7.67
C LEU A 155 -3.62 -7.95 7.08
N ALA A 156 -3.46 -8.19 5.77
CA ALA A 156 -2.13 -8.22 5.15
C ALA A 156 -1.50 -6.83 5.06
N TYR A 157 -2.22 -5.85 4.51
CA TYR A 157 -1.66 -4.51 4.30
C TYR A 157 -1.79 -3.63 5.54
N GLY A 158 -2.76 -3.89 6.43
CA GLY A 158 -2.99 -3.02 7.59
C GLY A 158 -1.88 -3.07 8.64
N THR A 159 -0.90 -3.96 8.50
CA THR A 159 0.10 -4.26 9.54
C THR A 159 1.51 -3.92 9.08
N ASP A 160 1.93 -4.37 7.89
CA ASP A 160 3.25 -4.06 7.32
C ASP A 160 3.20 -3.00 6.20
N HIS A 161 2.01 -2.52 5.85
CA HIS A 161 1.76 -1.55 4.78
C HIS A 161 2.33 -1.98 3.42
N THR A 162 2.49 -3.28 3.20
CA THR A 162 3.04 -3.87 1.99
C THR A 162 2.17 -5.03 1.53
N LEU A 163 1.96 -5.17 0.22
CA LEU A 163 1.32 -6.34 -0.38
C LEU A 163 2.30 -7.06 -1.29
N SER A 164 2.96 -8.06 -0.73
CA SER A 164 3.88 -8.89 -1.47
C SER A 164 3.14 -9.74 -2.53
N PRO A 165 3.83 -10.12 -3.63
CA PRO A 165 3.27 -11.03 -4.61
C PRO A 165 2.87 -12.40 -4.04
N ASP A 166 3.52 -12.84 -2.95
CA ASP A 166 3.20 -14.10 -2.29
C ASP A 166 1.93 -14.02 -1.46
N GLU A 167 1.68 -12.93 -0.75
CA GLU A 167 0.41 -12.71 -0.05
C GLU A 167 -0.76 -12.63 -1.04
N ILE A 168 -0.62 -11.89 -2.14
CA ILE A 168 -1.63 -11.84 -3.20
C ILE A 168 -1.91 -13.25 -3.74
N ARG A 169 -0.87 -14.06 -3.96
CA ARG A 169 -1.00 -15.46 -4.38
C ARG A 169 -1.74 -16.31 -3.35
N VAL A 170 -1.43 -16.16 -2.07
CA VAL A 170 -2.10 -16.85 -0.97
C VAL A 170 -3.57 -16.44 -0.93
N MET A 171 -3.88 -15.14 -0.95
CA MET A 171 -5.26 -14.63 -1.00
C MET A 171 -6.07 -15.21 -2.16
N LEU A 172 -5.52 -15.20 -3.38
CA LEU A 172 -6.18 -15.79 -4.55
C LEU A 172 -6.42 -17.29 -4.40
N ALA A 173 -5.44 -18.04 -3.86
CA ALA A 173 -5.59 -19.47 -3.62
C ALA A 173 -6.69 -19.76 -2.59
N ARG A 174 -6.79 -18.95 -1.53
CA ARG A 174 -7.80 -19.07 -0.46
C ARG A 174 -9.20 -18.76 -0.98
N LEU A 175 -9.36 -17.65 -1.70
CA LEU A 175 -10.63 -17.27 -2.31
C LEU A 175 -11.11 -18.35 -3.31
N ARG A 176 -10.19 -18.92 -4.10
CA ARG A 176 -10.51 -20.03 -5.02
C ARG A 176 -10.88 -21.32 -4.29
N ALA A 177 -10.20 -21.67 -3.20
CA ALA A 177 -10.52 -22.85 -2.39
C ALA A 177 -11.95 -22.76 -1.81
N ARG A 178 -12.41 -21.56 -1.47
CA ARG A 178 -13.77 -21.30 -0.95
C ARG A 178 -14.85 -21.38 -2.01
N GLN A 179 -14.56 -20.95 -3.23
CA GLN A 179 -15.45 -21.12 -4.37
C GLN A 179 -14.71 -21.81 -5.54
N PRO A 180 -14.56 -23.14 -5.48
CA PRO A 180 -13.90 -23.90 -6.55
C PRO A 180 -14.63 -23.83 -7.90
N ARG A 181 -15.88 -23.35 -7.89
CA ARG A 181 -16.73 -23.19 -9.08
C ARG A 181 -16.45 -21.90 -9.85
N LEU A 182 -15.83 -20.91 -9.22
CA LEU A 182 -15.48 -19.66 -9.88
C LEU A 182 -14.24 -19.87 -10.74
N ALA A 183 -14.24 -19.23 -11.91
CA ALA A 183 -13.06 -19.12 -12.75
C ALA A 183 -11.98 -18.28 -12.05
N GLU A 184 -10.73 -18.47 -12.45
CA GLU A 184 -9.61 -17.76 -11.86
C GLU A 184 -9.71 -16.24 -12.09
N GLU A 185 -10.25 -15.86 -13.25
CA GLU A 185 -10.54 -14.48 -13.63
C GLU A 185 -11.60 -13.84 -12.72
N GLU A 186 -12.62 -14.59 -12.31
CA GLU A 186 -13.66 -14.11 -11.41
C GLU A 186 -13.10 -13.91 -9.99
N VAL A 187 -12.25 -14.83 -9.51
CA VAL A 187 -11.57 -14.69 -8.21
C VAL A 187 -10.62 -13.48 -8.23
N ARG A 188 -9.89 -13.28 -9.32
CA ARG A 188 -9.07 -12.07 -9.51
C ARG A 188 -9.91 -10.81 -9.49
N ALA A 189 -11.05 -10.79 -10.19
CA ALA A 189 -11.94 -9.63 -10.20
C ALA A 189 -12.48 -9.30 -8.80
N ILE A 190 -12.79 -10.31 -7.98
CA ILE A 190 -13.19 -10.11 -6.57
C ILE A 190 -12.06 -9.44 -5.78
N LEU A 191 -10.83 -9.97 -5.87
CA LEU A 191 -9.69 -9.39 -5.16
C LEU A 191 -9.39 -7.97 -5.66
N SER A 192 -9.38 -7.74 -6.97
CA SER A 192 -9.21 -6.40 -7.55
C SER A 192 -10.27 -5.42 -7.08
N THR A 193 -11.54 -5.85 -6.98
CA THR A 193 -12.62 -5.01 -6.45
C THR A 193 -12.39 -4.66 -4.97
N ALA A 194 -11.89 -5.62 -4.19
CA ALA A 194 -11.56 -5.38 -2.78
C ALA A 194 -10.36 -4.42 -2.63
N MET A 195 -9.30 -4.59 -3.44
CA MET A 195 -8.14 -3.68 -3.49
C MET A 195 -8.56 -2.27 -3.89
N GLU A 196 -9.44 -2.15 -4.89
CA GLU A 196 -10.00 -0.86 -5.29
C GLU A 196 -10.76 -0.17 -4.15
N GLN A 197 -11.50 -0.91 -3.32
CA GLN A 197 -12.16 -0.30 -2.16
C GLN A 197 -11.18 0.05 -1.05
N TYR A 198 -10.21 -0.81 -0.78
CA TYR A 198 -9.18 -0.55 0.23
C TYR A 198 -8.40 0.72 -0.10
N ALA A 199 -8.00 0.87 -1.37
CA ALA A 199 -7.26 2.03 -1.84
C ALA A 199 -8.02 3.36 -1.73
N ARG A 200 -9.34 3.36 -1.51
CA ARG A 200 -10.13 4.56 -1.19
C ARG A 200 -10.02 4.98 0.28
N GLY A 201 -9.14 4.35 1.05
CA GLY A 201 -9.00 4.49 2.48
C GLY A 201 -9.83 3.43 3.23
N PRO A 202 -9.18 2.53 4.00
CA PRO A 202 -9.89 1.72 4.97
C PRO A 202 -10.48 2.63 6.05
N THR A 203 -11.75 2.41 6.39
CA THR A 203 -12.41 3.09 7.50
C THR A 203 -12.91 2.05 8.48
N GLU A 204 -12.88 2.38 9.77
CA GLU A 204 -13.39 1.50 10.83
C GLU A 204 -14.83 1.04 10.53
N GLU A 205 -15.70 1.94 10.08
CA GLU A 205 -17.07 1.63 9.66
C GLU A 205 -17.15 0.56 8.57
N ARG A 206 -16.25 0.61 7.56
CA ARG A 206 -16.21 -0.39 6.47
C ARG A 206 -15.68 -1.73 6.94
N ILE A 207 -14.67 -1.72 7.80
CA ILE A 207 -14.12 -2.93 8.41
C ILE A 207 -15.24 -3.62 9.21
N LEU A 208 -15.92 -2.88 10.10
CA LEU A 208 -17.05 -3.37 10.88
C LEU A 208 -18.20 -3.92 10.02
N ALA A 209 -18.52 -3.24 8.91
CA ALA A 209 -19.51 -3.71 7.95
C ALA A 209 -19.09 -5.03 7.29
N ALA A 210 -17.82 -5.18 6.91
CA ALA A 210 -17.28 -6.41 6.34
C ALA A 210 -17.28 -7.57 7.35
N VAL A 211 -16.85 -7.31 8.60
CA VAL A 211 -16.90 -8.29 9.69
C VAL A 211 -18.33 -8.78 9.92
N THR A 212 -19.29 -7.87 9.95
CA THR A 212 -20.72 -8.18 10.14
C THR A 212 -21.27 -8.99 8.95
N ALA A 213 -20.97 -8.59 7.72
CA ALA A 213 -21.45 -9.28 6.53
C ALA A 213 -20.89 -10.71 6.42
N VAL A 214 -19.63 -10.93 6.80
CA VAL A 214 -19.04 -12.28 6.86
C VAL A 214 -19.68 -13.11 7.98
N ARG A 215 -19.90 -12.51 9.16
CA ARG A 215 -20.57 -13.18 10.29
C ARG A 215 -21.96 -13.69 9.92
N ASP A 216 -22.76 -12.82 9.32
CA ASP A 216 -24.17 -13.08 9.03
C ASP A 216 -24.33 -13.93 7.75
N GLY A 217 -23.35 -13.86 6.84
CA GLY A 217 -23.36 -14.57 5.56
C GLY A 217 -22.74 -15.97 5.58
N LEU A 218 -21.91 -16.31 6.57
CA LEU A 218 -21.25 -17.62 6.68
C LEU A 218 -21.75 -18.43 7.89
N PRO A 219 -22.01 -19.75 7.72
CA PRO A 219 -22.13 -20.68 8.83
C PRO A 219 -20.86 -20.72 9.69
N GLU A 220 -20.99 -21.08 10.97
CA GLU A 220 -19.90 -21.09 11.95
C GLU A 220 -18.66 -21.87 11.49
N ALA A 221 -18.83 -23.08 10.94
CA ALA A 221 -17.72 -23.86 10.41
C ALA A 221 -16.97 -23.15 9.26
N GLN A 222 -17.67 -22.36 8.45
CA GLN A 222 -17.05 -21.57 7.37
C GLN A 222 -16.40 -20.28 7.88
N ARG A 223 -16.89 -19.73 9.00
CA ARG A 223 -16.24 -18.62 9.74
C ARG A 223 -14.94 -19.08 10.38
N GLN A 224 -14.91 -20.25 11.01
CA GLN A 224 -13.67 -20.83 11.55
C GLN A 224 -12.64 -21.00 10.45
N ALA A 225 -13.01 -21.62 9.33
CA ALA A 225 -12.10 -21.76 8.21
C ALA A 225 -11.62 -20.39 7.68
N ALA A 226 -12.48 -19.34 7.75
CA ALA A 226 -12.13 -18.00 7.27
C ALA A 226 -11.09 -17.34 8.18
N LEU A 227 -11.22 -17.55 9.49
CA LEU A 227 -10.21 -17.17 10.47
C LEU A 227 -8.90 -17.93 10.23
N ASP A 228 -8.97 -19.24 9.96
CA ASP A 228 -7.77 -20.04 9.66
C ASP A 228 -7.06 -19.55 8.38
N ASP A 229 -7.82 -19.06 7.39
CA ASP A 229 -7.25 -18.46 6.17
C ASP A 229 -6.59 -17.11 6.47
N LEU A 230 -7.20 -16.28 7.31
CA LEU A 230 -6.64 -14.99 7.76
C LEU A 230 -5.31 -15.19 8.49
N VAL A 231 -5.27 -16.11 9.46
CA VAL A 231 -4.04 -16.48 10.16
C VAL A 231 -2.94 -16.90 9.18
N GLN A 232 -3.28 -17.68 8.16
CA GLN A 232 -2.30 -18.14 7.17
C GLN A 232 -1.84 -17.04 6.23
N ILE A 233 -2.65 -15.99 6.05
CA ILE A 233 -2.27 -14.80 5.29
C ILE A 233 -1.31 -13.94 6.12
N ALA A 234 -1.65 -13.67 7.39
CA ALA A 234 -0.74 -12.95 8.29
C ALA A 234 0.61 -13.65 8.41
N ASN A 235 0.64 -14.98 8.55
CA ASN A 235 1.89 -15.74 8.64
C ASN A 235 2.51 -16.11 7.27
N ALA A 236 2.13 -15.46 6.17
CA ALA A 236 2.59 -15.84 4.83
C ALA A 236 4.07 -15.47 4.59
N ASP A 237 4.53 -14.39 5.19
CA ASP A 237 5.90 -13.90 5.15
C ASP A 237 6.77 -14.46 6.31
N GLY A 238 6.14 -15.12 7.28
CA GLY A 238 6.77 -15.72 8.45
C GLY A 238 6.96 -14.77 9.63
N VAL A 239 6.39 -13.56 9.56
CA VAL A 239 6.30 -12.61 10.67
C VAL A 239 4.83 -12.57 11.13
N PHE A 240 4.61 -12.45 12.43
CA PHE A 240 3.27 -12.29 13.00
C PHE A 240 3.34 -11.09 13.93
N LEU A 241 2.65 -10.01 13.57
CA LEU A 241 2.72 -8.71 14.25
C LEU A 241 1.63 -8.58 15.33
N ASP A 242 1.88 -7.77 16.35
CA ASP A 242 0.93 -7.55 17.46
C ASP A 242 -0.43 -7.02 16.96
N ASP A 243 -0.43 -6.14 15.94
CA ASP A 243 -1.64 -5.59 15.32
C ASP A 243 -2.46 -6.67 14.56
N GLU A 244 -1.79 -7.70 14.01
CA GLU A 244 -2.45 -8.84 13.37
C GLU A 244 -3.13 -9.72 14.40
N GLU A 245 -2.46 -9.94 15.53
CA GLU A 245 -2.99 -10.69 16.66
C GLU A 245 -4.25 -10.01 17.23
N ASP A 246 -4.21 -8.70 17.42
CA ASP A 246 -5.33 -7.91 17.91
C ASP A 246 -6.54 -7.98 16.96
N LEU A 247 -6.31 -7.88 15.64
CA LEU A 247 -7.37 -8.02 14.65
C LEU A 247 -7.94 -9.45 14.62
N ILE A 248 -7.10 -10.49 14.70
CA ILE A 248 -7.54 -11.89 14.73
C ILE A 248 -8.35 -12.19 16.01
N ASN A 249 -7.92 -11.65 17.15
CA ASN A 249 -8.64 -11.76 18.42
C ASN A 249 -10.01 -11.08 18.33
N TYR A 250 -10.06 -9.86 17.79
CA TYR A 250 -11.31 -9.16 17.55
C TYR A 250 -12.27 -9.95 16.65
N LEU A 251 -11.77 -10.54 15.55
CA LEU A 251 -12.57 -11.35 14.63
C LEU A 251 -13.07 -12.65 15.29
N THR A 252 -12.25 -13.26 16.14
CA THR A 252 -12.62 -14.45 16.91
C THR A 252 -13.84 -14.17 17.77
N GLU A 253 -13.81 -13.06 18.52
CA GLU A 253 -14.93 -12.62 19.36
C GLU A 253 -16.16 -12.26 18.51
N ALA A 254 -15.97 -11.48 17.44
CA ALA A 254 -17.05 -11.00 16.59
C ALA A 254 -17.77 -12.13 15.84
N TRP A 255 -17.06 -13.19 15.47
CA TRP A 255 -17.62 -14.33 14.72
C TRP A 255 -18.08 -15.49 15.61
N GLY A 256 -17.78 -15.43 16.92
CA GLY A 256 -18.12 -16.47 17.89
C GLY A 256 -17.47 -17.81 17.54
N VAL A 257 -16.22 -17.76 17.09
CA VAL A 257 -15.42 -18.94 16.72
C VAL A 257 -14.37 -19.23 17.79
N SER A 258 -13.77 -20.42 17.78
CA SER A 258 -12.74 -20.78 18.76
C SER A 258 -11.47 -19.94 18.56
N ALA A 259 -10.89 -19.47 19.67
CA ALA A 259 -9.64 -18.72 19.67
C ALA A 259 -8.53 -19.48 18.95
N PHE A 260 -7.80 -18.74 18.12
CA PHE A 260 -6.58 -19.22 17.49
C PHE A 260 -5.53 -19.44 18.60
N ALA A 261 -5.11 -20.70 18.79
CA ALA A 261 -3.93 -21.00 19.59
C ALA A 261 -2.71 -20.75 18.68
N GLY A 262 -2.12 -19.56 18.81
CA GLY A 262 -0.93 -19.19 18.04
C GLY A 262 0.25 -20.14 18.25
N PRO A 263 1.24 -20.15 17.35
CA PRO A 263 2.48 -20.88 17.53
C PRO A 263 3.32 -20.22 18.64
N GLY A 264 2.90 -20.38 19.90
CA GLY A 264 3.53 -19.75 21.06
C GLY A 264 2.89 -20.04 22.41
N SER A 265 1.71 -20.66 22.47
CA SER A 265 1.01 -20.93 23.75
C SER A 265 1.18 -22.35 24.31
N ASP A 266 2.19 -23.09 23.87
CA ASP A 266 2.58 -24.38 24.45
C ASP A 266 4.02 -24.30 24.99
N GLU A 267 4.20 -23.78 26.20
CA GLU A 267 5.19 -24.22 27.20
C GLU A 267 5.17 -23.32 28.44
N GLU A 268 4.30 -23.65 29.42
CA GLU A 268 4.62 -23.60 30.86
C GLU A 268 3.44 -24.18 31.66
N THR A 269 3.28 -25.50 31.62
CA THR A 269 2.70 -26.24 32.75
C THR A 269 3.12 -27.71 32.66
N GLY A 270 4.18 -28.04 33.41
CA GLY A 270 4.67 -29.41 33.57
C GLY A 270 5.85 -29.47 34.53
#